data_AF-A0A9K3JUV5-F1
#
_entry.id   AF-A0A9K3JUV5-F1
#
_cell.length_a   1.000
_cell.length_b   1.000
_cell.length_c   1.000
_cell.angle_alpha   90.00
_cell.angle_beta   90.00
_cell.angle_gamma   90.00
#
_symmetry.space_group_name_H-M   'P 1'
#
loop_
_entity.id
_entity.type
_entity.pdbx_description
1 polymer ?
#
loop_
_entity_poly.entity_id
_entity_poly.type
_entity_poly.pdbx_seq_one_letter_code
_entity_poly.pdbx_strand_id
1 'polypeptide(L)'
;MIPAIYVTSLAAVEILRARDGGQQIIDSVDVTCGLSLGEYTALAFARAFSFEDGLKLVKLRGQAMQVAADAAKGAMVSIIGLDSDKVQQLCDAANEEVEEAEKVQIANFLCNGNYAVSGGVKGIEVVEAKAKSFKARTTVRLAVAGAAHTRFMDPALSQLESALSATEIKTPRIPVISNVDAQPHADPETIKKILARQVSFQKFEEFIFIYHFTNNLLS
;
A
#
# COMPACT_ATOMS: atom_id res chain seq x y z
N MET A 1 -9.32 -12.00 4.39
CA MET A 1 -7.85 -12.14 4.22
C MET A 1 -7.07 -11.04 4.98
N ILE A 2 -7.44 -9.77 4.85
CA ILE A 2 -6.72 -8.63 5.46
C ILE A 2 -6.46 -8.75 6.99
N PRO A 3 -7.44 -9.07 7.86
CA PRO A 3 -7.17 -9.24 9.29
C PRO A 3 -6.14 -10.33 9.61
N ALA A 4 -6.11 -11.42 8.84
CA ALA A 4 -5.18 -12.53 9.06
C ALA A 4 -3.72 -12.10 8.81
N ILE A 5 -3.47 -11.25 7.80
CA ILE A 5 -2.13 -10.71 7.51
C ILE A 5 -1.65 -9.83 8.67
N TYR A 6 -2.52 -8.95 9.17
CA TYR A 6 -2.20 -8.07 10.32
C TYR A 6 -1.84 -8.90 11.57
N VAL A 7 -2.69 -9.88 11.92
CA VAL A 7 -2.46 -10.76 13.08
C VAL A 7 -1.18 -11.57 12.91
N THR A 8 -0.97 -12.18 11.74
CA THR A 8 0.22 -13.01 11.48
C THR A 8 1.50 -12.18 11.58
N SER A 9 1.48 -10.95 11.07
CA SER A 9 2.65 -10.05 11.12
C SER A 9 3.01 -9.67 12.54
N LEU A 10 2.02 -9.33 13.39
CA LEU A 10 2.27 -9.03 14.80
C LEU A 10 2.59 -10.29 15.62
N ALA A 11 2.03 -11.44 15.27
CA ALA A 11 2.42 -12.72 15.86
C ALA A 11 3.90 -13.05 15.57
N ALA A 12 4.40 -12.73 14.38
CA ALA A 12 5.83 -12.89 14.06
C ALA A 12 6.72 -12.00 14.96
N VAL A 13 6.26 -10.80 15.30
CA VAL A 13 6.94 -9.93 16.27
C VAL A 13 6.94 -10.55 17.67
N GLU A 14 5.83 -11.13 18.11
CA GLU A 14 5.76 -11.78 19.43
C GLU A 14 6.61 -13.08 19.48
N ILE A 15 6.68 -13.83 18.37
CA ILE A 15 7.61 -14.95 18.23
C ILE A 15 9.06 -14.46 18.33
N LEU A 16 9.40 -13.35 17.67
CA LEU A 16 10.74 -12.75 17.78
C LEU A 16 11.02 -12.35 19.23
N ARG A 17 10.09 -11.68 19.90
CA ARG A 17 10.20 -11.24 21.30
C ARG A 17 10.53 -12.39 22.26
N ALA A 18 9.95 -13.56 22.03
CA ALA A 18 10.13 -14.75 22.86
C ALA A 18 11.48 -15.47 22.66
N ARG A 19 12.28 -15.10 21.65
CA ARG A 19 13.61 -15.67 21.43
C ARG A 19 14.66 -14.96 22.28
N ASP A 20 15.75 -15.66 22.59
CA ASP A 20 16.92 -15.06 23.22
C ASP A 20 17.44 -13.88 22.39
N GLY A 21 17.61 -12.71 23.02
CA GLY A 21 18.01 -11.48 22.33
C GLY A 21 16.89 -10.78 21.55
N GLY A 22 15.69 -11.36 21.47
CA GLY A 22 14.60 -10.88 20.63
C GLY A 22 14.05 -9.50 21.04
N GLN A 23 13.91 -9.26 22.34
CA GLN A 23 13.46 -7.96 22.86
C GLN A 23 14.48 -6.86 22.52
N GLN A 24 15.78 -7.14 22.61
CA GLN A 24 16.84 -6.20 22.24
C GLN A 24 16.77 -5.84 20.76
N ILE A 25 16.49 -6.80 19.88
CA ILE A 25 16.29 -6.55 18.44
C ILE A 25 15.05 -5.67 18.20
N ILE A 26 13.95 -5.92 18.90
CA ILE A 26 12.71 -5.13 18.79
C ILE A 26 12.92 -3.69 19.27
N ASP A 27 13.74 -3.52 20.31
CA ASP A 27 14.07 -2.21 20.87
C ASP A 27 15.09 -1.45 20.03
N SER A 28 15.89 -2.14 19.20
CA SER A 28 16.85 -1.53 18.27
C SER A 28 16.24 -1.16 16.91
N VAL A 29 14.92 -1.25 16.73
CA VAL A 29 14.27 -0.83 15.47
C VAL A 29 14.16 0.68 15.43
N ASP A 30 14.85 1.31 14.47
CA ASP A 30 14.88 2.77 14.32
C ASP A 30 13.70 3.34 13.49
N VAL A 31 13.13 2.54 12.60
CA VAL A 31 12.06 2.94 11.69
C VAL A 31 11.17 1.76 11.33
N THR A 32 9.91 2.02 10.99
CA THR A 32 9.05 1.03 10.32
C THR A 32 8.37 1.58 9.08
N CYS A 33 7.96 0.67 8.21
CA CYS A 33 7.14 0.92 7.04
C CYS A 33 6.33 -0.36 6.77
N GLY A 34 5.35 -0.31 5.87
CA GLY A 34 4.81 -1.56 5.35
C GLY A 34 3.84 -1.36 4.20
N LEU A 35 3.99 -2.13 3.13
CA LEU A 35 3.18 -2.00 1.93
C LEU A 35 1.67 -2.20 2.20
N SER A 36 0.84 -1.25 1.74
CA SER A 36 -0.61 -1.31 1.86
C SER A 36 -1.07 -1.53 3.30
N LEU A 37 -1.73 -2.66 3.56
CA LEU A 37 -2.11 -3.07 4.91
C LEU A 37 -0.92 -3.04 5.91
N GLY A 38 0.29 -3.30 5.45
CA GLY A 38 1.50 -3.30 6.28
C GLY A 38 1.73 -2.00 7.04
N GLU A 39 1.22 -0.85 6.56
CA GLU A 39 1.34 0.43 7.26
C GLU A 39 0.61 0.39 8.61
N TYR A 40 -0.54 -0.29 8.66
CA TYR A 40 -1.29 -0.47 9.91
C TYR A 40 -0.51 -1.36 10.89
N THR A 41 0.14 -2.41 10.39
CA THR A 41 1.03 -3.25 11.20
C THR A 41 2.24 -2.46 11.71
N ALA A 42 2.85 -1.63 10.86
CA ALA A 42 3.97 -0.77 11.21
C ALA A 42 3.59 0.25 12.29
N LEU A 43 2.42 0.88 12.17
CA LEU A 43 1.86 1.79 13.16
C LEU A 43 1.52 1.09 14.48
N ALA A 44 0.94 -0.11 14.45
CA ALA A 44 0.70 -0.92 15.63
C ALA A 44 2.00 -1.28 16.36
N PHE A 45 3.02 -1.73 15.62
CA PHE A 45 4.35 -2.02 16.17
C PHE A 45 5.01 -0.77 16.78
N ALA A 46 4.81 0.38 16.14
CA ALA A 46 5.24 1.69 16.63
C ALA A 46 4.33 2.26 17.74
N ARG A 47 3.33 1.50 18.22
CA ARG A 47 2.40 1.88 19.30
C ARG A 47 1.57 3.13 19.02
N ALA A 48 1.30 3.42 17.74
CA ALA A 48 0.39 4.49 17.35
C ALA A 48 -1.06 4.19 17.73
N PHE A 49 -1.44 2.92 17.81
CA PHE A 49 -2.73 2.46 18.32
C PHE A 49 -2.59 1.05 18.92
N SER A 50 -3.63 0.58 19.61
CA SER A 50 -3.67 -0.76 20.20
C SER A 50 -3.74 -1.86 19.12
N PHE A 51 -3.38 -3.09 19.47
CA PHE A 51 -3.55 -4.24 18.59
C PHE A 51 -5.02 -4.36 18.13
N GLU A 52 -5.95 -4.22 19.08
CA GLU A 52 -7.39 -4.37 18.89
C GLU A 52 -7.95 -3.30 17.96
N ASP A 53 -7.54 -2.04 18.12
CA ASP A 53 -8.01 -0.96 17.26
C ASP A 53 -7.43 -1.08 15.85
N GLY A 54 -6.16 -1.45 15.73
CA GLY A 54 -5.58 -1.80 14.43
C GLY A 54 -6.34 -2.95 13.77
N LEU A 55 -6.69 -4.01 14.52
CA LEU A 55 -7.45 -5.14 14.00
C LEU A 55 -8.86 -4.74 13.51
N LYS A 56 -9.55 -3.87 14.25
CA LYS A 56 -10.85 -3.31 13.85
C LYS A 56 -10.72 -2.47 12.58
N LEU A 57 -9.72 -1.58 12.53
CA LEU A 57 -9.46 -0.71 11.38
C LEU A 57 -9.17 -1.52 10.12
N VAL A 58 -8.29 -2.52 10.19
CA VAL A 58 -7.95 -3.32 9.00
C VAL A 58 -9.10 -4.19 8.55
N LYS A 59 -9.92 -4.70 9.47
CA LYS A 59 -11.15 -5.43 9.14
C LYS A 59 -12.12 -4.52 8.39
N LEU A 60 -12.39 -3.33 8.92
CA LEU A 60 -13.30 -2.35 8.30
C LEU A 60 -12.77 -1.91 6.94
N ARG A 61 -11.49 -1.55 6.83
CA ARG A 61 -10.83 -1.20 5.57
C ARG A 61 -11.01 -2.29 4.53
N GLY A 62 -10.74 -3.55 4.90
CA GLY A 62 -10.91 -4.68 3.99
C GLY A 62 -12.35 -4.91 3.54
N GLN A 63 -13.32 -4.73 4.44
CA GLN A 63 -14.74 -4.83 4.10
C GLN A 63 -15.18 -3.70 3.17
N ALA A 64 -14.78 -2.46 3.45
CA ALA A 64 -15.12 -1.29 2.64
C ALA A 64 -14.51 -1.38 1.23
N MET A 65 -13.24 -1.80 1.12
CA MET A 65 -12.60 -2.06 -0.18
C MET A 65 -13.26 -3.22 -0.94
N GLN A 66 -13.71 -4.27 -0.25
CA GLN A 66 -14.43 -5.36 -0.91
C GLN A 66 -15.77 -4.88 -1.47
N VAL A 67 -16.54 -4.08 -0.72
CA VAL A 67 -17.78 -3.48 -1.21
C VAL A 67 -17.54 -2.62 -2.45
N ALA A 68 -16.46 -1.82 -2.46
CA ALA A 68 -16.08 -1.01 -3.62
C ALA A 68 -15.70 -1.88 -4.83
N ALA A 69 -14.93 -2.95 -4.62
CA ALA A 69 -14.56 -3.91 -5.67
C ALA A 69 -15.75 -4.72 -6.22
N ASP A 70 -16.77 -4.97 -5.40
CA ASP A 70 -17.99 -5.65 -5.83
C ASP A 70 -18.87 -4.72 -6.68
N ALA A 71 -18.90 -3.42 -6.36
CA ALA A 71 -19.66 -2.40 -7.08
C ALA A 71 -19.06 -2.03 -8.44
N ALA A 72 -17.73 -2.05 -8.58
CA ALA A 72 -17.04 -1.74 -9.83
C ALA A 72 -15.96 -2.79 -10.13
N LYS A 73 -16.16 -3.55 -11.21
CA LYS A 73 -15.20 -4.56 -11.64
C LYS A 73 -13.91 -3.90 -12.09
N GLY A 74 -12.80 -4.42 -11.59
CA GLY A 74 -11.47 -3.95 -11.90
C GLY A 74 -10.45 -5.04 -11.66
N ALA A 75 -9.22 -4.78 -12.07
CA ALA A 75 -8.13 -5.72 -11.91
C ALA A 75 -6.81 -4.99 -11.63
N MET A 76 -5.79 -5.80 -11.35
CA MET A 76 -4.44 -5.32 -11.08
C MET A 76 -3.43 -6.24 -11.73
N VAL A 77 -2.38 -5.66 -12.31
CA VAL A 77 -1.31 -6.37 -12.99
C VAL A 77 0.04 -5.78 -12.58
N SER A 78 1.00 -6.64 -12.25
CA SER A 78 2.39 -6.24 -12.06
C SER A 78 3.09 -6.17 -13.41
N ILE A 79 3.74 -5.04 -13.70
CA ILE A 79 4.54 -4.77 -14.89
C ILE A 79 6.01 -4.83 -14.47
N ILE A 80 6.75 -5.80 -15.02
CA ILE A 80 8.12 -6.08 -14.60
C ILE A 80 9.09 -5.78 -15.76
N GLY A 81 10.20 -5.11 -15.45
CA GLY A 81 11.30 -4.80 -16.38
C GLY A 81 11.21 -3.44 -17.05
N LEU A 82 10.28 -2.57 -16.62
CA LEU A 82 10.17 -1.17 -17.06
C LEU A 82 10.42 -0.23 -15.88
N ASP A 83 10.96 0.96 -16.13
CA ASP A 83 10.96 2.08 -15.18
C ASP A 83 9.57 2.72 -15.05
N SER A 84 9.37 3.55 -14.02
CA SER A 84 8.09 4.21 -13.74
C SER A 84 7.58 5.05 -14.90
N ASP A 85 8.46 5.75 -15.61
CA ASP A 85 8.09 6.64 -16.71
C ASP A 85 7.57 5.84 -17.90
N LYS A 86 8.19 4.70 -18.20
CA LYS A 86 7.71 3.77 -19.23
C LYS A 86 6.41 3.10 -18.85
N VAL A 87 6.21 2.75 -17.58
CA VAL A 87 4.91 2.24 -17.11
C VAL A 87 3.84 3.32 -17.20
N GLN A 88 4.16 4.58 -16.91
CA GLN A 88 3.22 5.69 -17.06
C GLN A 88 2.81 5.87 -18.52
N GLN A 89 3.78 5.89 -19.45
CA GLN A 89 3.50 5.95 -20.90
C GLN A 89 2.64 4.76 -21.37
N LEU A 90 2.83 3.57 -20.79
CA LEU A 90 2.01 2.39 -21.08
C LEU A 90 0.56 2.57 -20.59
N CYS A 91 0.38 3.11 -19.38
CA CYS A 91 -0.95 3.45 -18.86
C CYS A 91 -1.65 4.50 -19.74
N ASP A 92 -0.93 5.56 -20.12
CA ASP A 92 -1.47 6.64 -20.96
C ASP A 92 -1.93 6.09 -22.31
N ALA A 93 -1.09 5.29 -22.98
CA ALA A 93 -1.43 4.65 -24.24
C ALA A 93 -2.59 3.66 -24.15
N ALA A 94 -2.80 3.02 -22.99
CA ALA A 94 -3.97 2.18 -22.76
C ALA A 94 -5.24 3.02 -22.52
N ASN A 95 -5.11 4.12 -21.79
CA ASN A 95 -6.20 5.04 -21.45
C ASN A 95 -6.76 5.80 -22.65
N GLU A 96 -6.00 5.92 -23.75
CA GLU A 96 -6.48 6.46 -25.04
C GLU A 96 -7.46 5.52 -25.76
N GLU A 97 -7.44 4.22 -25.44
CA GLU A 97 -8.24 3.20 -26.13
C GLU A 97 -9.47 2.72 -25.33
N VAL A 98 -9.69 3.29 -24.15
CA VAL A 98 -10.78 2.88 -23.26
C VAL A 98 -11.57 4.07 -22.72
N GLU A 99 -12.84 3.81 -22.40
CA GLU A 99 -13.72 4.78 -21.77
C GLU A 99 -13.20 5.21 -20.39
N GLU A 100 -13.63 6.39 -19.92
CA GLU A 100 -13.20 6.94 -18.64
C GLU A 100 -13.34 5.92 -17.50
N ALA A 101 -14.45 5.19 -17.44
CA ALA A 101 -14.71 4.19 -16.39
C ALA A 101 -13.73 3.01 -16.38
N GLU A 102 -13.01 2.74 -17.47
CA GLU A 102 -12.09 1.61 -17.61
C GLU A 102 -10.62 2.01 -17.48
N LYS A 103 -10.32 3.31 -17.34
CA LYS A 103 -8.94 3.80 -17.25
C LYS A 103 -8.16 3.18 -16.09
N VAL A 104 -6.86 3.08 -16.31
CA VAL A 104 -5.85 2.51 -15.42
C VAL A 104 -4.86 3.57 -14.96
N GLN A 105 -4.17 3.28 -13.86
CA GLN A 105 -3.05 4.07 -13.36
C GLN A 105 -2.02 3.16 -12.69
N ILE A 106 -0.81 3.68 -12.47
CA ILE A 106 0.12 3.05 -11.53
C ILE A 106 -0.48 3.19 -10.13
N ALA A 107 -0.78 2.03 -9.53
CA ALA A 107 -1.42 1.93 -8.23
C ALA A 107 -0.39 1.74 -7.11
N ASN A 108 0.68 0.99 -7.39
CA ASN A 108 1.77 0.77 -6.45
C ASN A 108 3.13 0.83 -7.16
N PHE A 109 4.02 1.67 -6.64
CA PHE A 109 5.45 1.66 -6.93
C PHE A 109 6.10 0.66 -5.98
N LEU A 110 6.43 -0.56 -6.44
CA LEU A 110 6.87 -1.65 -5.55
C LEU A 110 8.39 -1.61 -5.34
N CYS A 111 9.13 -1.65 -6.44
CA CYS A 111 10.58 -1.49 -6.48
C CYS A 111 11.02 -1.14 -7.90
N ASN A 112 12.25 -0.68 -8.07
CA ASN A 112 12.79 -0.34 -9.39
C ASN A 112 12.63 -1.51 -10.36
N GLY A 113 11.91 -1.29 -11.46
CA GLY A 113 11.63 -2.34 -12.44
C GLY A 113 10.40 -3.18 -12.14
N ASN A 114 9.58 -2.87 -11.12
CA ASN A 114 8.33 -3.55 -10.82
C ASN A 114 7.26 -2.58 -10.27
N TYR A 115 6.20 -2.41 -11.04
CA TYR A 115 5.10 -1.49 -10.74
C TYR A 115 3.78 -2.22 -10.90
N ALA A 116 2.84 -2.00 -10.00
CA ALA A 116 1.49 -2.54 -10.15
C ALA A 116 0.58 -1.48 -10.79
N VAL A 117 -0.02 -1.85 -11.92
CA VAL A 117 -1.04 -1.06 -12.61
C VAL A 117 -2.41 -1.60 -12.23
N SER A 118 -3.35 -0.71 -11.97
CA SER A 118 -4.71 -1.09 -11.59
C SER A 118 -5.75 -0.17 -12.22
N GLY A 119 -6.96 -0.69 -12.43
CA GLY A 119 -8.08 0.03 -13.04
C GLY A 119 -9.14 -0.92 -13.58
N GLY A 120 -9.92 -0.46 -14.55
CA GLY A 120 -10.95 -1.27 -15.20
C GLY A 120 -10.38 -2.52 -15.87
N VAL A 121 -11.20 -3.57 -15.98
CA VAL A 121 -10.75 -4.86 -16.53
C VAL A 121 -10.26 -4.69 -17.96
N LYS A 122 -10.98 -3.91 -18.78
CA LYS A 122 -10.60 -3.66 -20.18
C LYS A 122 -9.31 -2.85 -20.29
N GLY A 123 -9.15 -1.84 -19.45
CA GLY A 123 -7.91 -1.06 -19.41
C GLY A 123 -6.70 -1.94 -19.08
N ILE A 124 -6.83 -2.88 -18.13
CA ILE A 124 -5.75 -3.81 -17.81
C ILE A 124 -5.47 -4.78 -18.97
N GLU A 125 -6.50 -5.27 -19.67
CA GLU A 125 -6.31 -6.12 -20.86
C GLU A 125 -5.52 -5.37 -21.96
N VAL A 126 -5.81 -4.08 -22.18
CA VAL A 126 -5.07 -3.24 -23.13
C VAL A 126 -3.63 -3.03 -22.67
N VAL A 127 -3.39 -2.77 -21.38
CA VAL A 127 -2.05 -2.69 -20.79
C VAL A 127 -1.25 -3.96 -21.07
N GLU A 128 -1.83 -5.14 -20.82
CA GLU A 128 -1.15 -6.42 -21.06
C GLU A 128 -0.84 -6.64 -22.54
N ALA A 129 -1.76 -6.31 -23.44
CA ALA A 129 -1.55 -6.43 -24.88
C ALA A 129 -0.42 -5.51 -25.37
N LYS A 130 -0.27 -4.32 -24.79
CA LYS A 130 0.76 -3.33 -25.15
C LYS A 130 2.09 -3.55 -24.42
N ALA A 131 2.13 -4.23 -23.28
CA ALA A 131 3.33 -4.31 -22.44
C ALA A 131 4.58 -4.78 -23.19
N LYS A 132 4.45 -5.73 -24.12
CA LYS A 132 5.57 -6.23 -24.93
C LYS A 132 6.14 -5.19 -25.89
N SER A 133 5.31 -4.34 -26.52
CA SER A 133 5.80 -3.28 -27.42
C SER A 133 6.55 -2.19 -26.65
N PHE A 134 6.17 -1.98 -25.39
CA PHE A 134 6.89 -1.13 -24.44
C PHE A 134 8.16 -1.77 -23.88
N LYS A 135 8.47 -3.02 -24.24
CA LYS A 135 9.62 -3.83 -23.80
C LYS A 135 9.54 -4.26 -22.33
N ALA A 136 8.35 -4.40 -21.76
CA ALA A 136 8.20 -5.06 -20.47
C ALA A 136 8.73 -6.50 -20.56
N ARG A 137 9.43 -6.94 -19.50
CA ARG A 137 9.93 -8.32 -19.41
C ARG A 137 8.78 -9.30 -19.27
N THR A 138 7.84 -9.00 -18.39
CA THR A 138 6.63 -9.81 -18.19
C THR A 138 5.55 -8.99 -17.49
N THR A 139 4.30 -9.42 -17.64
CA THR A 139 3.17 -8.99 -16.83
C THR A 139 2.66 -10.15 -15.98
N VAL A 140 2.16 -9.87 -14.78
CA VAL A 140 1.58 -10.87 -13.86
C VAL A 140 0.32 -10.33 -13.24
N ARG A 141 -0.85 -10.93 -13.55
CA ARG A 141 -2.11 -10.59 -12.88
C ARG A 141 -2.00 -10.87 -11.38
N LEU A 142 -2.42 -9.90 -10.57
CA LEU A 142 -2.39 -10.03 -9.11
C LEU A 142 -3.75 -10.55 -8.62
N ALA A 143 -3.70 -11.55 -7.73
CA ALA A 143 -4.89 -12.15 -7.11
C ALA A 143 -5.43 -11.24 -5.99
N VAL A 144 -5.94 -10.08 -6.36
CA VAL A 144 -6.53 -9.08 -5.45
C VAL A 144 -7.97 -8.79 -5.83
N ALA A 145 -8.76 -8.29 -4.87
CA ALA A 145 -10.12 -7.86 -5.13
C ALA A 145 -10.12 -6.50 -5.84
N GLY A 146 -10.61 -6.46 -7.08
CA GLY A 146 -10.88 -5.22 -7.81
C GLY A 146 -9.65 -4.40 -8.17
N ALA A 147 -9.87 -3.10 -8.40
CA ALA A 147 -8.85 -2.13 -8.77
C ALA A 147 -8.27 -1.37 -7.57
N ALA A 148 -7.56 -2.08 -6.69
CA ALA A 148 -7.00 -1.53 -5.46
C ALA A 148 -6.06 -0.32 -5.71
N HIS A 149 -6.04 0.64 -4.79
CA HIS A 149 -5.15 1.81 -4.85
C HIS A 149 -5.38 2.69 -6.09
N THR A 150 -6.65 2.83 -6.45
CA THR A 150 -7.15 3.75 -7.47
C THR A 150 -8.45 4.40 -6.99
N ARG A 151 -8.98 5.35 -7.78
CA ARG A 151 -10.31 5.94 -7.56
C ARG A 151 -11.45 4.94 -7.41
N PHE A 152 -11.29 3.69 -7.89
CA PHE A 152 -12.29 2.63 -7.69
C PHE A 152 -12.52 2.34 -6.20
N MET A 153 -11.57 2.70 -5.33
CA MET A 153 -11.66 2.54 -3.89
C MET A 153 -12.27 3.77 -3.18
N ASP A 154 -12.58 4.85 -3.88
CA ASP A 154 -13.16 6.07 -3.28
C ASP A 154 -14.45 5.83 -2.48
N PRO A 155 -15.36 4.88 -2.86
CA PRO A 155 -16.52 4.55 -2.03
C PRO A 155 -16.17 4.04 -0.63
N ALA A 156 -14.95 3.54 -0.40
CA ALA A 156 -14.48 3.07 0.89
C ALA A 156 -14.01 4.21 1.83
N LEU A 157 -13.73 5.41 1.28
CA LEU A 157 -13.10 6.50 2.02
C LEU A 157 -13.93 6.96 3.21
N SER A 158 -15.22 7.25 3.01
CA SER A 158 -16.07 7.81 4.06
C SER A 158 -16.18 6.91 5.29
N GLN A 159 -16.30 5.60 5.09
CA GLN A 159 -16.34 4.62 6.17
C GLN A 159 -15.00 4.55 6.90
N LEU A 160 -13.89 4.59 6.16
CA LEU A 160 -12.54 4.54 6.73
C LEU A 160 -12.20 5.82 7.51
N GLU A 161 -12.54 6.99 6.99
CA GLU A 161 -12.35 8.29 7.64
C GLU A 161 -13.11 8.36 8.97
N SER A 162 -14.36 7.89 8.99
CA SER A 162 -15.16 7.81 10.21
C SER A 162 -14.51 6.90 11.26
N ALA A 163 -14.06 5.71 10.84
CA ALA A 163 -13.41 4.76 11.73
C ALA A 163 -12.07 5.27 12.28
N LEU A 164 -11.26 5.91 11.43
CA LEU A 164 -9.99 6.54 11.83
C LEU A 164 -10.22 7.71 12.79
N SER A 165 -11.26 8.50 12.57
CA SER A 165 -11.62 9.62 13.46
C SER A 165 -12.05 9.13 14.84
N ALA A 166 -12.75 8.00 14.90
CA ALA A 166 -13.18 7.37 16.15
C ALA A 166 -12.08 6.57 16.87
N THR A 167 -10.96 6.31 16.21
CA THR A 167 -9.83 5.56 16.79
C THR A 167 -8.85 6.52 17.48
N GLU A 168 -8.43 6.16 18.70
CA GLU A 168 -7.34 6.87 19.38
C GLU A 168 -6.02 6.53 18.67
N ILE A 169 -5.48 7.51 17.93
CA ILE A 169 -4.14 7.43 17.35
C ILE A 169 -3.21 8.33 18.16
N LYS A 170 -2.05 7.79 18.53
CA LYS A 170 -0.99 8.42 19.29
C LYS A 170 0.22 8.65 18.40
N THR A 171 1.09 9.57 18.81
CA THR A 171 2.40 9.73 18.18
C THR A 171 3.16 8.41 18.24
N PRO A 172 3.60 7.85 17.10
CA PRO A 172 4.38 6.62 17.06
C PRO A 172 5.68 6.74 17.88
N ARG A 173 6.07 5.67 18.59
CA ARG A 173 7.30 5.63 19.39
C ARG A 173 8.58 5.67 18.55
N ILE A 174 8.47 5.30 17.28
CA ILE A 174 9.51 5.28 16.26
C ILE A 174 8.90 5.79 14.95
N PRO A 175 9.66 6.49 14.09
CA PRO A 175 9.17 6.95 12.80
C PRO A 175 8.52 5.82 11.99
N VAL A 176 7.33 6.11 11.44
CA VAL A 176 6.66 5.25 10.46
C VAL A 176 6.64 5.99 9.14
N ILE A 177 7.26 5.39 8.12
CA ILE A 177 7.26 5.97 6.77
C ILE A 177 5.97 5.59 6.06
N SER A 178 5.25 6.60 5.59
CA SER A 178 4.00 6.37 4.88
C SER A 178 4.22 5.79 3.49
N ASN A 179 3.30 4.92 3.06
CA ASN A 179 3.25 4.42 1.70
C ASN A 179 2.58 5.40 0.73
N VAL A 180 2.16 6.59 1.17
CA VAL A 180 1.49 7.57 0.31
C VAL A 180 2.48 8.58 -0.26
N ASP A 181 3.38 9.09 0.58
CA ASP A 181 4.32 10.17 0.25
C ASP A 181 5.79 9.86 0.60
N ALA A 182 6.07 8.66 1.09
CA ALA A 182 7.40 8.21 1.52
C ALA A 182 8.06 9.11 2.58
N GLN A 183 7.27 9.81 3.39
CA GLN A 183 7.75 10.64 4.50
C GLN A 183 7.42 10.03 5.87
N PRO A 184 8.22 10.31 6.92
CA PRO A 184 7.86 9.99 8.29
C PRO A 184 6.76 10.93 8.79
N HIS A 185 5.75 10.37 9.46
CA HIS A 185 4.69 11.15 10.09
C HIS A 185 4.57 10.82 11.57
N ALA A 186 4.59 11.85 12.42
CA ALA A 186 4.48 11.72 13.87
C ALA A 186 3.17 12.30 14.44
N ASP A 187 2.52 13.19 13.69
CA ASP A 187 1.27 13.84 14.09
C ASP A 187 0.06 12.89 13.86
N PRO A 188 -0.72 12.56 14.90
CA PRO A 188 -1.86 11.65 14.77
C PRO A 188 -2.91 12.07 13.73
N GLU A 189 -3.17 13.37 13.61
CA GLU A 189 -4.17 13.88 12.66
C GLU A 189 -3.69 13.75 11.21
N THR A 190 -2.40 13.95 10.99
CA THR A 190 -1.74 13.68 9.71
C THR A 190 -1.78 12.19 9.37
N ILE A 191 -1.48 11.30 10.33
CA ILE A 191 -1.57 9.84 10.15
C ILE A 191 -2.98 9.42 9.75
N LYS A 192 -4.03 9.93 10.41
CA LYS A 192 -5.44 9.65 10.02
C LYS A 192 -5.73 10.02 8.56
N LYS A 193 -5.35 11.24 8.15
CA LYS A 193 -5.58 11.72 6.78
C LYS A 193 -4.84 10.89 5.73
N ILE A 194 -3.61 10.49 6.04
CA ILE A 194 -2.77 9.68 5.16
C ILE A 194 -3.35 8.27 5.01
N LEU A 195 -3.70 7.62 6.12
CA LEU A 195 -4.31 6.28 6.10
C LEU A 195 -5.63 6.25 5.33
N ALA A 196 -6.44 7.30 5.43
CA ALA A 196 -7.65 7.43 4.63
C ALA A 196 -7.32 7.46 3.12
N ARG A 197 -6.39 8.32 2.70
CA ARG A 197 -5.96 8.44 1.29
C ARG A 197 -5.31 7.17 0.73
N GLN A 198 -4.69 6.38 1.61
CA GLN A 198 -3.88 5.21 1.28
C GLN A 198 -4.62 4.13 0.47
N VAL A 199 -5.96 4.05 0.57
CA VAL A 199 -6.76 3.06 -0.19
C VAL A 199 -6.89 3.42 -1.68
N SER A 200 -6.65 4.67 -2.04
CA SER A 200 -6.80 5.17 -3.42
C SER A 200 -5.46 5.46 -4.12
N PHE A 201 -4.32 5.41 -3.43
CA PHE A 201 -2.98 5.62 -4.03
C PHE A 201 -1.81 5.18 -3.13
N GLN A 202 -0.72 4.61 -3.68
CA GLN A 202 0.52 4.28 -2.96
C GLN A 202 1.83 4.49 -3.74
N LYS A 203 2.87 4.97 -3.05
CA LYS A 203 4.29 5.09 -3.46
C LYS A 203 5.22 4.39 -2.45
N PHE A 204 5.50 3.10 -2.63
CA PHE A 204 6.34 2.34 -1.70
C PHE A 204 7.83 2.31 -2.06
N GLU A 205 8.18 2.29 -3.35
CA GLU A 205 9.56 2.25 -3.86
C GLU A 205 10.46 3.36 -3.28
N GLU A 206 9.91 4.57 -3.12
CA GLU A 206 10.62 5.73 -2.58
C GLU A 206 11.16 5.47 -1.15
N PHE A 207 10.51 4.62 -0.33
CA PHE A 207 11.02 4.26 1.00
C PHE A 207 12.32 3.44 0.95
N ILE A 208 12.35 2.39 0.12
CA ILE A 208 13.52 1.49 0.03
C ILE A 208 14.75 2.30 -0.41
N PHE A 209 14.55 3.24 -1.35
CA PHE A 209 15.59 4.13 -1.82
C PHE A 209 16.04 5.13 -0.75
N ILE A 210 15.12 5.81 -0.07
CA ILE A 210 15.44 6.80 0.97
C ILE A 210 16.23 6.16 2.11
N TYR A 211 15.82 5.01 2.63
CA TYR A 211 16.49 4.41 3.79
C TYR A 211 17.87 3.81 3.44
N HIS A 212 18.02 3.23 2.26
CA HIS A 212 19.29 2.62 1.86
C HIS A 212 20.36 3.68 1.50
N PHE A 213 19.96 4.85 0.99
CA PHE A 213 20.91 5.88 0.54
C PHE A 213 21.13 7.00 1.55
N THR A 214 20.18 7.33 2.43
CA THR A 214 20.39 8.40 3.44
C THR A 214 21.14 7.91 4.68
N ASN A 215 21.03 6.63 5.06
CA ASN A 215 21.81 6.07 6.18
C ASN A 215 23.26 5.73 5.84
N ASN A 216 23.64 5.64 4.56
CA ASN A 216 25.04 5.55 4.14
C ASN A 216 25.76 6.91 4.10
N LEU A 217 25.05 8.02 4.41
CA LEU A 217 25.62 9.37 4.51
C LEU A 217 25.78 9.83 5.97
N LEU A 218 25.41 9.00 6.95
CA LEU A 218 25.56 9.26 8.39
C LEU A 218 26.48 8.24 9.09
N SER A 219 27.31 7.51 8.33
CA SER A 219 28.42 6.68 8.85
C SER A 219 29.78 7.19 8.39
#